data_AF-A0A9N9H8W3-F1
#
_entry.id   AF-A0A9N9H8W3-F1
#
_cell.length_a   1.000
_cell.length_b   1.000
_cell.length_c   1.000
_cell.angle_alpha   90.00
_cell.angle_beta   90.00
_cell.angle_gamma   90.00
#
_symmetry.space_group_name_H-M   'P 1'
#
loop_
_entity.id
_entity.type
_entity.pdbx_description
1 polymer ?
#
loop_
_entity_poly.entity_id
_entity_poly.type
_entity_poly.pdbx_seq_one_letter_code
_entity_poly.pdbx_strand_id
1 'polypeptide(L)'
;RTSEEQLDLSNATADHTINEKIEFIKENAGDRSKKSDIKTNIAALTKLAEWYGLSSTQLEEVLDVVLDSKLDEADNNKLAKSLVPRDKVPEMLAIHVLGHLGQSVLKFTTQAILLRWVVIAYNLLDNHSKLQLLYGVVFHYLEYNLL
;
A
#
# COMPACT_ATOMS: atom_id res chain seq x y z
N ARG A 1 -4.44 4.54 -32.08
CA ARG A 1 -5.13 3.24 -32.03
C ARG A 1 -4.17 2.10 -31.67
N THR A 2 -3.08 1.88 -32.40
CA THR A 2 -2.09 0.82 -32.07
C THR A 2 -1.32 1.07 -30.75
N SER A 3 -1.09 2.33 -30.37
CA SER A 3 -0.32 2.67 -29.16
C SER A 3 -1.09 2.55 -27.84
N GLU A 4 -2.41 2.77 -27.84
CA GLU A 4 -3.27 2.60 -26.64
C GLU A 4 -3.53 1.11 -26.38
N GLU A 5 -3.79 0.34 -27.44
CA GLU A 5 -4.03 -1.11 -27.36
C GLU A 5 -2.78 -1.88 -26.89
N GLN A 6 -1.57 -1.41 -27.24
CA GLN A 6 -0.32 -1.96 -26.72
C GLN A 6 -0.04 -1.57 -25.26
N LEU A 7 -0.48 -0.39 -24.81
CA LEU A 7 -0.34 0.04 -23.42
C LEU A 7 -1.27 -0.78 -22.51
N ASP A 8 -2.52 -1.01 -22.95
CA ASP A 8 -3.52 -1.78 -22.20
C ASP A 8 -3.15 -3.26 -22.07
N LEU A 9 -2.60 -3.87 -23.13
CA LEU A 9 -2.07 -5.24 -23.08
C LEU A 9 -0.84 -5.35 -22.16
N SER A 10 0.02 -4.33 -22.12
CA SER A 10 1.16 -4.29 -21.21
C SER A 10 0.72 -4.14 -19.75
N ASN A 11 -0.29 -3.30 -19.49
CA ASN A 11 -0.86 -3.11 -18.16
C ASN A 11 -1.55 -4.39 -17.66
N ALA A 12 -2.33 -5.07 -18.50
CA ALA A 12 -2.99 -6.32 -18.12
C ALA A 12 -2.00 -7.44 -17.76
N THR A 13 -0.87 -7.53 -18.49
CA THR A 13 0.20 -8.48 -18.19
C THR A 13 0.93 -8.13 -16.89
N ALA A 14 1.19 -6.83 -16.67
CA ALA A 14 1.78 -6.34 -15.43
C ALA A 14 0.85 -6.59 -14.23
N ASP A 15 -0.44 -6.36 -14.38
CA ASP A 15 -1.44 -6.54 -13.32
C ASP A 15 -1.57 -8.01 -12.92
N HIS A 16 -1.56 -8.94 -13.89
CA HIS A 16 -1.50 -10.37 -13.60
C HIS A 16 -0.25 -10.74 -12.79
N THR A 17 0.93 -10.24 -13.22
CA THR A 17 2.20 -10.49 -12.53
C THR A 17 2.23 -9.88 -11.12
N ILE A 18 1.64 -8.69 -10.94
CA ILE A 18 1.51 -8.04 -9.64
C ILE A 18 0.62 -8.88 -8.73
N ASN A 19 -0.53 -9.35 -9.21
CA ASN A 19 -1.46 -10.15 -8.41
C ASN A 19 -0.82 -11.46 -7.95
N GLU A 20 -0.14 -12.19 -8.86
CA GLU A 20 0.59 -13.41 -8.49
C GLU A 20 1.63 -13.15 -7.37
N LYS A 21 2.31 -12.01 -7.44
CA LYS A 21 3.30 -11.63 -6.41
C LYS A 21 2.64 -11.27 -5.09
N ILE A 22 1.51 -10.57 -5.11
CA ILE A 22 0.73 -10.22 -3.91
C ILE A 22 0.24 -11.50 -3.23
N GLU A 23 -0.35 -12.41 -3.99
CA GLU A 23 -0.82 -13.72 -3.50
C GLU A 23 0.34 -14.51 -2.87
N PHE A 24 1.48 -14.61 -3.58
CA PHE A 24 2.66 -15.28 -3.03
C PHE A 24 3.13 -14.65 -1.71
N ILE A 25 3.14 -13.32 -1.60
CA ILE A 25 3.53 -12.63 -0.37
C ILE A 25 2.51 -12.91 0.74
N LYS A 26 1.21 -12.84 0.46
CA LYS A 26 0.13 -13.11 1.42
C LYS A 26 0.20 -14.52 2.00
N GLU A 27 0.33 -15.53 1.14
CA GLU A 27 0.34 -16.93 1.56
C GLU A 27 1.58 -17.30 2.39
N ASN A 28 2.71 -16.65 2.11
CA ASN A 28 3.99 -16.98 2.73
C ASN A 28 4.40 -15.95 3.80
N ALA A 29 3.55 -14.96 4.10
CA ALA A 29 3.80 -13.95 5.11
C ALA A 29 3.97 -14.60 6.49
N GLY A 30 5.21 -14.63 6.99
CA GLY A 30 5.57 -15.23 8.28
C GLY A 30 6.33 -16.55 8.20
N ASP A 31 6.42 -17.17 7.01
CA ASP A 31 7.27 -18.34 6.79
C ASP A 31 8.75 -17.92 6.73
N ARG A 32 9.50 -18.27 7.79
CA ARG A 32 10.93 -17.95 7.91
C ARG A 32 11.77 -18.63 6.84
N SER A 33 11.32 -19.74 6.27
CA SER A 33 12.06 -20.50 5.25
C SER A 33 12.08 -19.79 3.89
N LYS A 34 11.03 -19.02 3.57
CA LYS A 34 10.86 -18.32 2.28
C LYS A 34 11.23 -16.84 2.33
N LYS A 35 11.97 -16.42 3.37
CA LYS A 35 12.31 -15.00 3.60
C LYS A 35 13.06 -14.37 2.42
N SER A 36 13.97 -15.09 1.76
CA SER A 36 14.69 -14.61 0.58
C SER A 36 13.77 -14.44 -0.63
N ASP A 37 12.82 -15.36 -0.82
CA ASP A 37 11.89 -15.33 -1.95
C ASP A 37 10.87 -14.20 -1.77
N ILE A 38 10.39 -13.98 -0.54
CA ILE A 38 9.53 -12.84 -0.20
C ILE A 38 10.26 -11.52 -0.49
N LYS A 39 11.52 -11.38 -0.09
CA LYS A 39 12.33 -10.18 -0.39
C LYS A 39 12.46 -9.91 -1.88
N THR A 40 12.68 -10.97 -2.65
CA THR A 40 12.81 -10.88 -4.11
C THR A 40 11.48 -10.49 -4.75
N ASN A 41 10.37 -11.06 -4.28
CA ASN A 41 9.04 -10.73 -4.77
C ASN A 41 8.62 -9.30 -4.39
N ILE A 42 8.93 -8.83 -3.18
CA ILE A 42 8.70 -7.44 -2.78
C ILE A 42 9.51 -6.50 -3.66
N ALA A 43 10.80 -6.77 -3.88
CA ALA A 43 11.62 -5.93 -4.76
C ALA A 43 11.11 -5.90 -6.20
N ALA A 44 10.63 -7.03 -6.73
CA ALA A 44 10.02 -7.11 -8.05
C ALA A 44 8.68 -6.35 -8.11
N LEU A 45 7.82 -6.51 -7.09
CA LEU A 45 6.56 -5.80 -6.97
C LEU A 45 6.78 -4.29 -6.87
N THR A 46 7.75 -3.84 -6.06
CA THR A 46 8.09 -2.41 -5.94
C THR A 46 8.48 -1.82 -7.29
N LYS A 47 9.31 -2.52 -8.06
CA LYS A 47 9.65 -2.08 -9.42
C LYS A 47 8.40 -2.01 -10.30
N LEU A 48 7.58 -3.06 -10.33
CA LEU A 48 6.37 -3.08 -11.15
C LEU A 48 5.40 -1.96 -10.76
N ALA A 49 5.23 -1.70 -9.47
CA ALA A 49 4.40 -0.60 -8.96
C ALA A 49 4.97 0.79 -9.31
N GLU A 50 6.29 0.96 -9.35
CA GLU A 50 6.92 2.21 -9.81
C GLU A 50 6.67 2.48 -11.30
N TRP A 51 6.69 1.43 -12.15
CA TRP A 51 6.53 1.57 -13.59
C TRP A 51 5.07 1.65 -14.03
N TYR A 52 4.21 0.81 -13.46
CA TYR A 52 2.83 0.64 -13.90
C TYR A 52 1.82 1.25 -12.92
N GLY A 53 2.19 1.49 -11.66
CA GLY A 53 1.22 1.81 -10.61
C GLY A 53 0.33 0.62 -10.25
N LEU A 54 -0.41 0.76 -9.16
CA LEU A 54 -1.32 -0.24 -8.60
C LEU A 54 -2.78 0.20 -8.78
N SER A 55 -3.62 -0.75 -9.16
CA SER A 55 -5.08 -0.59 -9.14
C SER A 55 -5.62 -0.51 -7.71
N SER A 56 -6.85 -0.01 -7.55
CA SER A 56 -7.49 0.13 -6.23
C SER A 56 -7.58 -1.20 -5.48
N THR A 57 -7.87 -2.31 -6.17
CA THR A 57 -7.90 -3.66 -5.57
C THR A 57 -6.51 -4.10 -5.12
N GLN A 58 -5.49 -3.92 -5.96
CA GLN A 58 -4.12 -4.28 -5.60
C GLN A 58 -3.60 -3.44 -4.43
N LEU A 59 -3.95 -2.15 -4.38
CA LEU A 59 -3.61 -1.28 -3.25
C LEU A 59 -4.22 -1.79 -1.94
N GLU A 60 -5.50 -2.19 -1.96
CA GLU A 60 -6.17 -2.78 -0.81
C GLU A 60 -5.44 -4.03 -0.32
N GLU A 61 -5.12 -4.93 -1.24
CA GLU A 61 -4.44 -6.17 -0.90
C GLU A 61 -3.02 -5.97 -0.36
N VAL A 62 -2.25 -5.06 -0.95
CA VAL A 62 -0.91 -4.71 -0.46
C VAL A 62 -1.02 -4.02 0.90
N LEU A 63 -2.01 -3.16 1.08
CA LEU A 63 -2.26 -2.48 2.35
C LEU A 63 -2.57 -3.49 3.45
N ASP A 64 -3.44 -4.48 3.22
CA ASP A 64 -3.75 -5.54 4.19
C ASP A 64 -2.49 -6.28 4.63
N VAL A 65 -1.60 -6.63 3.69
CA VAL A 65 -0.30 -7.26 4.01
C VAL A 65 0.56 -6.36 4.89
N VAL A 66 0.57 -5.05 4.61
CA VAL A 66 1.34 -4.08 5.40
C VAL A 66 0.79 -3.93 6.81
N LEU A 67 -0.53 -3.87 6.94
CA LEU A 67 -1.25 -3.72 8.21
C LEU A 67 -1.12 -4.97 9.10
N ASP A 68 -1.13 -6.16 8.51
CA ASP A 68 -0.90 -7.42 9.21
C ASP A 68 0.49 -7.51 9.86
N SER A 69 1.46 -6.72 9.40
CA SER A 69 2.84 -6.63 9.90
C SER A 69 3.53 -8.00 10.14
N LYS A 70 3.17 -9.01 9.35
CA LYS A 70 3.77 -10.36 9.38
C LYS A 70 5.17 -10.40 8.78
N LEU A 71 5.56 -9.35 8.06
CA LEU A 71 6.86 -9.17 7.43
C LEU A 71 7.87 -8.51 8.36
N ASP A 72 9.16 -8.57 8.00
CA ASP A 72 10.17 -7.79 8.72
C ASP A 72 9.98 -6.28 8.48
N GLU A 73 10.40 -5.44 9.42
CA GLU A 73 10.16 -3.98 9.35
C GLU A 73 10.72 -3.36 8.06
N ALA A 74 11.86 -3.85 7.57
CA ALA A 74 12.47 -3.32 6.35
C ALA A 74 11.65 -3.66 5.11
N ASP A 75 11.16 -4.89 5.01
CA ASP A 75 10.33 -5.39 3.93
C ASP A 75 8.95 -4.73 3.98
N ASN A 76 8.38 -4.57 5.17
CA ASN A 76 7.09 -3.90 5.35
C ASN A 76 7.16 -2.42 4.95
N ASN A 77 8.23 -1.73 5.35
CA ASN A 77 8.47 -0.33 4.96
C ASN A 77 8.71 -0.17 3.45
N LYS A 78 9.33 -1.15 2.78
CA LYS A 78 9.47 -1.14 1.31
C LYS A 78 8.12 -1.32 0.63
N LEU A 79 7.33 -2.27 1.11
CA LEU A 79 6.01 -2.55 0.57
C LEU A 79 5.07 -1.35 0.73
N ALA A 80 5.07 -0.71 1.91
CA ALA A 80 4.31 0.52 2.16
C ALA A 80 4.72 1.68 1.24
N LYS A 81 6.00 1.80 0.90
CA LYS A 81 6.49 2.82 -0.05
C LYS A 81 6.11 2.52 -1.50
N SER A 82 5.88 1.26 -1.84
CA SER A 82 5.49 0.84 -3.19
C SER A 82 4.01 1.05 -3.51
N LEU A 83 3.22 1.56 -2.56
CA LEU A 83 1.83 1.94 -2.77
C LEU A 83 1.75 3.16 -3.70
N VAL A 84 1.88 2.94 -5.01
CA VAL A 84 1.76 3.98 -6.03
C VAL A 84 0.41 3.81 -6.72
N PRO A 85 -0.57 4.69 -6.49
CA PRO A 85 -1.88 4.58 -7.11
C PRO A 85 -1.82 4.88 -8.61
N ARG A 86 -2.38 3.99 -9.44
CA ARG A 86 -2.60 4.22 -10.88
C ARG A 86 -3.88 5.02 -11.11
N ASP A 87 -4.94 4.65 -10.40
CA ASP A 87 -6.28 5.19 -10.55
C ASP A 87 -6.74 5.88 -9.26
N LYS A 88 -8.02 6.24 -9.21
CA LYS A 88 -8.61 6.80 -8.01
C LYS A 88 -8.56 5.80 -6.86
N VAL A 89 -8.31 6.34 -5.67
CA VAL A 89 -8.16 5.58 -4.44
C VAL A 89 -9.49 5.65 -3.69
N PRO A 90 -10.10 4.49 -3.37
CA PRO A 90 -11.29 4.47 -2.53
C PRO A 90 -11.01 5.14 -1.19
N GLU A 91 -11.89 6.05 -0.76
CA GLU A 91 -11.77 6.75 0.52
C GLU A 91 -11.60 5.79 1.70
N MET A 92 -12.23 4.61 1.61
CA MET A 92 -12.15 3.55 2.62
C MET A 92 -10.69 3.11 2.89
N LEU A 93 -9.80 3.12 1.91
CA LEU A 93 -8.39 2.74 2.11
C LEU A 93 -7.65 3.73 3.03
N ALA A 94 -7.89 5.02 2.84
CA ALA A 94 -7.34 6.05 3.73
C ALA A 94 -7.88 5.91 5.15
N ILE A 95 -9.18 5.64 5.30
CA ILE A 95 -9.80 5.36 6.61
C ILE A 95 -9.20 4.11 7.25
N HIS A 96 -9.00 3.06 6.45
CA HIS A 96 -8.43 1.79 6.91
C HIS A 96 -7.01 1.99 7.46
N VAL A 97 -6.18 2.78 6.77
CA VAL A 97 -4.88 3.23 7.27
C VAL A 97 -5.02 3.99 8.58
N LEU A 98 -5.86 5.04 8.62
CA LEU A 98 -6.02 5.91 9.79
C LEU A 98 -6.53 5.13 11.02
N GLY A 99 -7.38 4.13 10.83
CA GLY A 99 -7.88 3.26 11.90
C GLY A 99 -6.82 2.31 12.49
N HIS A 100 -5.75 2.05 11.73
CA HIS A 100 -4.62 1.25 12.18
C HIS A 100 -3.46 2.07 12.76
N LEU A 101 -3.48 3.39 12.58
CA LEU A 101 -2.56 4.28 13.30
C LEU A 101 -2.82 4.14 14.80
N GLY A 102 -1.75 4.06 15.60
CA GLY A 102 -1.87 3.85 17.05
C GLY A 102 -1.99 2.39 17.51
N GLN A 103 -2.15 1.42 16.61
CA GLN A 103 -2.06 0.01 17.00
C GLN A 103 -0.61 -0.41 17.28
N SER A 104 -0.37 -1.13 18.37
CA SER A 104 0.97 -1.57 18.79
C SER A 104 1.62 -2.59 17.85
N VAL A 105 0.83 -3.19 16.95
CA VAL A 105 1.27 -4.18 15.96
C VAL A 105 2.12 -3.51 14.87
N LEU A 106 1.76 -2.29 14.47
CA LEU A 106 2.47 -1.52 13.46
C LEU A 106 3.58 -0.68 14.11
N LYS A 107 4.79 -0.77 13.56
CA LYS A 107 5.91 0.08 14.00
C LYS A 107 5.67 1.54 13.63
N PHE A 108 6.12 2.47 14.47
CA PHE A 108 6.01 3.91 14.23
C PHE A 108 6.58 4.33 12.87
N THR A 109 7.70 3.72 12.43
CA THR A 109 8.30 3.96 11.11
C THR A 109 7.31 3.67 9.98
N THR A 110 6.62 2.53 10.03
CA THR A 110 5.63 2.12 9.02
C THR A 110 4.39 2.99 9.07
N GLN A 111 3.92 3.33 10.28
CA GLN A 111 2.79 4.25 10.48
C GLN A 111 3.07 5.63 9.86
N ALA A 112 4.27 6.18 10.05
CA ALA A 112 4.67 7.46 9.45
C ALA A 112 4.71 7.40 7.91
N ILE A 113 5.18 6.29 7.33
CA ILE A 113 5.17 6.08 5.88
C ILE A 113 3.74 6.02 5.35
N LEU A 114 2.85 5.28 6.02
CA LEU A 114 1.44 5.16 5.66
C LEU A 114 0.71 6.50 5.79
N LEU A 115 1.00 7.28 6.85
CA LEU A 115 0.42 8.61 7.01
C LEU A 115 0.87 9.55 5.88
N ARG A 116 2.16 9.54 5.55
CA ARG A 116 2.68 10.28 4.39
C ARG A 116 2.00 9.84 3.09
N TRP A 117 1.77 8.54 2.92
CA TRP A 117 1.06 8.00 1.78
C TRP A 117 -0.37 8.54 1.70
N VAL A 118 -1.13 8.56 2.80
CA VAL A 118 -2.48 9.14 2.84
C VAL A 118 -2.49 10.61 2.41
N VAL A 119 -1.48 11.39 2.81
CA VAL A 119 -1.36 12.80 2.38
C VAL A 119 -1.11 12.92 0.88
N ILE A 120 -0.28 12.05 0.30
CA ILE A 120 0.01 12.04 -1.14
C ILE A 120 -1.22 11.55 -1.93
N ALA A 121 -1.86 10.48 -1.46
CA ALA A 121 -3.05 9.89 -2.05
C ALA A 121 -4.30 10.76 -1.88
N TYR A 122 -4.28 11.77 -1.00
CA TYR A 122 -5.42 12.65 -0.73
C TYR A 122 -6.06 13.20 -2.00
N ASN A 123 -5.24 13.72 -2.93
CA ASN A 123 -5.74 14.30 -4.19
C ASN A 123 -6.30 13.25 -5.17
N LEU A 124 -6.01 11.96 -4.95
CA LEU A 124 -6.49 10.85 -5.76
C LEU A 124 -7.72 10.16 -5.15
N LEU A 125 -8.21 10.62 -4.00
CA LEU A 125 -9.37 10.00 -3.36
C LEU A 125 -10.65 10.23 -4.17
N ASP A 126 -11.49 9.19 -4.25
CA ASP A 126 -12.80 9.27 -4.91
C ASP A 126 -13.77 10.25 -4.22
N ASN A 127 -13.64 10.37 -2.89
CA ASN A 127 -14.46 11.23 -2.04
C ASN A 127 -13.65 11.64 -0.80
N HIS A 128 -13.97 12.80 -0.23
CA HIS A 128 -13.34 13.34 0.97
C HIS A 128 -14.31 13.49 2.15
N SER A 129 -15.59 13.17 1.96
CA SER A 129 -16.66 13.47 2.92
C SER A 129 -16.47 12.76 4.26
N LYS A 130 -16.02 11.50 4.27
CA LYS A 130 -15.76 10.73 5.49
C LYS A 130 -14.40 11.07 6.08
N LEU A 131 -13.41 11.40 5.25
CA LEU A 131 -12.09 11.80 5.70
C LEU A 131 -12.14 13.14 6.47
N GLN A 132 -13.00 14.07 6.05
CA GLN A 132 -13.26 15.32 6.79
C GLN A 132 -13.81 15.07 8.20
N LEU A 133 -14.62 14.02 8.39
CA LEU A 133 -15.12 13.62 9.72
C LEU A 133 -14.02 13.03 10.61
N LEU A 134 -12.96 12.48 10.00
CA LEU A 134 -11.80 11.92 10.68
C LEU A 134 -10.67 12.93 10.91
N TYR A 135 -10.89 14.20 10.56
CA TYR A 135 -9.90 15.25 10.78
C TYR A 135 -9.50 15.36 12.25
N GLY A 136 -10.46 15.18 13.18
CA GLY A 136 -10.17 15.14 14.62
C GLY A 136 -9.25 13.99 15.02
N VAL A 137 -9.34 12.84 14.34
CA VAL A 137 -8.46 11.68 14.58
C VAL A 137 -7.05 11.95 14.08
N VAL A 138 -6.93 12.52 12.87
CA VAL A 138 -5.62 12.94 12.32
C VAL A 138 -4.96 13.98 13.22
N PHE A 139 -5.73 14.97 13.68
CA PHE A 139 -5.25 16.00 14.57
C PHE A 139 -4.82 15.45 15.94
N HIS A 140 -5.57 14.49 16.48
CA HIS A 140 -5.18 13.80 17.71
C HIS A 140 -3.83 13.07 17.55
N TYR A 141 -3.59 12.42 16.40
CA TYR A 141 -2.30 11.78 16.12
C TYR A 141 -1.17 12.79 15.87
N LEU A 142 -1.48 13.99 15.35
CA LEU A 142 -0.51 15.09 15.24
C LEU A 142 -0.16 15.69 16.61
N GLU A 143 -1.12 15.78 17.54
CA GLU A 143 -0.85 16.21 18.92
C GLU A 143 -0.04 15.18 19.70
N TYR A 144 -0.23 13.89 19.42
CA TYR A 144 0.44 12.80 20.14
C TYR A 144 1.92 12.63 19.77
N ASN A 145 2.35 13.15 18.61
CA ASN A 145 3.74 13.17 18.20
C ASN A 145 4.11 14.56 17.68
N LEU A 146 4.62 15.42 18.57
CA LEU A 146 5.66 16.33 18.13
C LEU A 146 6.74 15.46 17.45
N LEU A 147 6.95 15.73 16.16
CA LEU A 147 8.11 15.33 15.35
C LEU A 147 9.42 15.25 16.14
#